data_AF-A0A2U1MHA2-F1
#
_entry.id   AF-A0A2U1MHA2-F1
#
_cell.length_a   1.000
_cell.length_b   1.000
_cell.length_c   1.000
_cell.angle_alpha   90.00
_cell.angle_beta   90.00
_cell.angle_gamma   90.00
#
_symmetry.space_group_name_H-M   'P 1'
#
loop_
_entity.id
_entity.type
_entity.pdbx_description
1 polymer ?
#
loop_
_entity_poly.entity_id
_entity_poly.type
_entity_poly.pdbx_seq_one_letter_code
_entity_poly.pdbx_strand_id
1 'polypeptide(L)'
;MAEIFDNDGVFVYELEPAFAACLDNLNLNVSPDDIRNRVKKIFQYFNFFWECNAVVHSKDIGCSLTLVDQIFVSTNDNRLLEEYRMKCLVKNYSFIGRKKNEGNFIGVKTKVENWFAGRAAQTGVADHRTRHAVLNHGNQYADEALGLGQLVVPVYYHSSSGLKLVGIIELVTTQPKESYVRDFNQIQNLLKMANLTSTYMGKTIKVKYGHKGIVKFTLPFSAKLPDLEKQVTMRFTELKSKTFCIKYEDSRYTCNNQNLEFCLNNSISNGTTAIRMFADVARK
;
A
#
# COMPACT_ATOMS: atom_id res chain seq x y z
N MET A 1 -23.01 -7.41 -24.52
CA MET A 1 -22.35 -6.70 -23.40
C MET A 1 -23.47 -6.21 -22.51
N ALA A 2 -23.60 -6.68 -21.27
CA ALA A 2 -24.67 -6.24 -20.38
C ALA A 2 -24.21 -5.01 -19.61
N GLU A 3 -24.90 -3.89 -19.81
CA GLU A 3 -24.70 -2.63 -19.11
C GLU A 3 -25.38 -2.73 -17.74
N ILE A 4 -24.63 -2.55 -16.65
CA ILE A 4 -25.20 -2.52 -15.30
C ILE A 4 -25.01 -1.09 -14.78
N PHE A 5 -26.14 -0.41 -14.58
CA PHE A 5 -26.23 0.91 -13.98
C PHE A 5 -26.56 0.77 -12.49
N ASP A 6 -25.94 1.59 -11.64
CA ASP A 6 -26.52 1.92 -10.34
C ASP A 6 -27.60 3.01 -10.54
N ASN A 7 -28.58 3.06 -9.63
CA ASN A 7 -29.78 3.91 -9.65
C ASN A 7 -29.50 5.42 -9.79
N ASP A 8 -28.25 5.85 -9.61
CA ASP A 8 -27.82 7.25 -9.71
C ASP A 8 -27.05 7.59 -11.02
N GLY A 9 -26.96 6.67 -11.98
CA GLY A 9 -26.31 6.93 -13.28
C GLY A 9 -24.79 7.13 -13.21
N VAL A 10 -24.15 6.67 -12.14
CA VAL A 10 -22.69 6.75 -11.94
C VAL A 10 -22.02 5.53 -12.58
N PHE A 11 -21.07 5.77 -13.50
CA PHE A 11 -20.20 4.72 -14.05
C PHE A 11 -19.30 4.15 -12.94
N VAL A 12 -19.59 2.93 -12.50
CA VAL A 12 -18.71 2.18 -11.60
C VAL A 12 -17.81 1.30 -12.48
N TYR A 13 -16.51 1.63 -12.54
CA TYR A 13 -15.51 0.67 -13.01
C TYR A 13 -15.42 -0.46 -11.97
N GLU A 14 -16.27 -1.46 -12.10
CA GLU A 14 -16.03 -2.75 -11.47
C GLU A 14 -14.96 -3.49 -12.27
N LEU A 15 -13.93 -3.96 -11.57
CA LEU A 15 -12.94 -4.89 -12.14
C LEU A 15 -13.57 -6.20 -12.63
N GLU A 16 -14.86 -6.47 -12.34
CA GLU A 16 -15.53 -7.75 -12.60
C GLU A 16 -15.45 -8.26 -14.05
N PRO A 17 -15.81 -7.48 -15.10
CA PRO A 17 -15.86 -8.04 -16.46
C PRO A 17 -14.46 -8.36 -17.00
N ALA A 18 -13.47 -7.52 -16.70
CA ALA A 18 -12.07 -7.73 -17.09
C ALA A 18 -11.42 -8.86 -16.27
N PHE A 19 -11.86 -9.06 -15.01
CA PHE A 19 -11.34 -10.08 -14.11
C PHE A 19 -11.83 -11.50 -14.47
N ALA A 20 -13.09 -11.66 -14.86
CA ALA A 20 -13.61 -12.96 -15.32
C ALA A 20 -12.89 -13.43 -16.61
N ALA A 21 -12.68 -12.53 -17.57
CA ALA A 21 -11.93 -12.83 -18.79
C ALA A 21 -10.41 -13.07 -18.57
N CYS A 22 -9.87 -12.61 -17.43
CA CYS A 22 -8.46 -12.73 -17.05
C CYS A 22 -8.09 -14.14 -16.56
N LEU A 23 -9.01 -14.82 -15.84
CA LEU A 23 -8.82 -16.17 -15.33
C LEU A 23 -8.63 -17.21 -16.45
N ASP A 24 -9.38 -17.08 -17.54
CA ASP A 24 -9.34 -18.03 -18.67
C ASP A 24 -8.07 -17.90 -19.53
N ASN A 25 -7.36 -16.77 -19.45
CA ASN A 25 -6.19 -16.45 -20.30
C ASN A 25 -4.83 -16.54 -19.59
N LEU A 26 -4.80 -16.78 -18.26
CA LEU A 26 -3.56 -16.91 -17.49
C LEU A 26 -2.91 -18.29 -17.69
N ASN A 27 -2.34 -18.53 -18.87
CA ASN A 27 -1.49 -19.68 -19.10
C ASN A 27 -0.13 -19.45 -18.40
N LEU A 28 0.01 -19.96 -17.17
CA LEU A 28 1.10 -19.65 -16.23
C LEU A 28 2.34 -20.54 -16.38
N ASN A 29 2.50 -21.24 -17.51
CA ASN A 29 3.69 -22.03 -17.86
C ASN A 29 4.92 -21.15 -18.16
N VAL A 30 5.33 -20.31 -17.22
CA VAL A 30 6.55 -19.51 -17.28
C VAL A 30 7.54 -20.08 -16.27
N SER A 31 8.81 -20.17 -16.65
CA SER A 31 9.88 -20.57 -15.75
C SER A 31 9.80 -19.77 -14.43
N PRO A 32 9.94 -20.41 -13.25
CA PRO A 32 9.99 -19.74 -11.96
C PRO A 32 10.98 -18.58 -11.90
N ASP A 33 12.04 -18.65 -12.71
CA ASP A 33 13.15 -17.69 -12.74
C ASP A 33 12.83 -16.40 -13.52
N ASP A 34 11.77 -16.39 -14.33
CA ASP A 34 11.40 -15.22 -15.12
C ASP A 34 10.37 -14.34 -14.40
N ILE A 35 10.83 -13.76 -13.28
CA ILE A 35 10.05 -12.87 -12.43
C ILE A 35 9.45 -11.74 -13.26
N ARG A 36 10.22 -11.15 -14.19
CA ARG A 36 9.79 -10.05 -15.04
C ARG A 36 8.60 -10.42 -15.93
N ASN A 37 8.58 -11.61 -16.53
CA ASN A 37 7.43 -12.04 -17.34
C ASN A 37 6.20 -12.40 -16.51
N ARG A 38 6.36 -12.97 -15.30
CA ARG A 38 5.24 -13.23 -14.36
C ARG A 38 4.53 -11.93 -13.97
N VAL A 39 5.35 -10.93 -13.67
CA VAL A 39 5.03 -9.54 -13.33
C VAL A 39 4.31 -8.84 -14.49
N LYS A 40 4.86 -8.89 -15.72
CA LYS A 40 4.20 -8.38 -16.94
C LYS A 40 2.81 -8.98 -17.22
N LYS A 41 2.62 -10.29 -17.02
CA LYS A 41 1.31 -10.95 -17.23
C LYS A 41 0.21 -10.44 -16.29
N ILE A 42 0.60 -10.02 -15.09
CA ILE A 42 -0.31 -9.38 -14.12
C ILE A 42 -0.54 -7.93 -14.53
N PHE A 43 0.47 -7.24 -15.06
CA PHE A 43 0.43 -5.80 -15.36
C PHE A 43 -0.37 -5.37 -16.56
N GLN A 44 -0.68 -6.27 -17.49
CA GLN A 44 -1.62 -5.95 -18.55
C GLN A 44 -3.00 -5.51 -18.02
N TYR A 45 -3.26 -5.64 -16.72
CA TYR A 45 -4.51 -5.26 -16.06
C TYR A 45 -4.41 -4.03 -15.14
N PHE A 46 -3.24 -3.37 -15.06
CA PHE A 46 -3.00 -2.24 -14.16
C PHE A 46 -2.41 -1.04 -14.90
N ASN A 47 -2.68 0.16 -14.38
CA ASN A 47 -2.36 1.41 -15.08
C ASN A 47 -0.86 1.76 -15.04
N PHE A 48 -0.17 1.40 -13.95
CA PHE A 48 1.24 1.76 -13.74
C PHE A 48 1.99 0.66 -12.99
N PHE A 49 3.23 0.40 -13.40
CA PHE A 49 4.16 -0.44 -12.66
C PHE A 49 5.53 0.22 -12.51
N TRP A 50 5.96 0.35 -11.25
CA TRP A 50 7.26 0.87 -10.89
C TRP A 50 8.22 -0.28 -10.61
N GLU A 51 9.15 -0.55 -11.51
CA GLU A 51 10.19 -1.56 -11.33
C GLU A 51 11.20 -1.08 -10.27
N CYS A 52 11.48 -1.93 -9.28
CA CYS A 52 12.46 -1.67 -8.24
C CYS A 52 13.81 -2.24 -8.70
N ASN A 53 14.74 -1.34 -8.97
CA ASN A 53 16.10 -1.65 -9.36
C ASN A 53 17.01 -1.55 -8.13
N ALA A 54 17.70 -2.65 -7.82
CA ALA A 54 18.70 -2.67 -6.77
C ALA A 54 19.92 -1.85 -7.21
N VAL A 55 20.33 -0.89 -6.39
CA VAL A 55 21.53 -0.08 -6.68
C VAL A 55 22.76 -0.87 -6.25
N VAL A 56 23.49 -1.40 -7.22
CA VAL A 56 24.64 -2.33 -7.06
C VAL A 56 25.79 -1.73 -6.22
N HIS A 57 25.83 -0.41 -6.02
CA HIS A 57 26.91 0.30 -5.33
C HIS A 57 26.47 1.12 -4.11
N SER A 58 25.25 0.93 -3.61
CA SER A 58 24.77 1.64 -2.42
C SER A 58 25.09 0.86 -1.13
N LYS A 59 25.75 1.51 -0.18
CA LYS A 59 25.86 1.02 1.22
C LYS A 59 24.54 1.16 1.99
N ASP A 60 23.59 1.92 1.46
CA ASP A 60 22.29 2.19 2.07
C ASP A 60 21.25 1.16 1.60
N ILE A 61 20.42 0.68 2.54
CA ILE A 61 19.25 -0.18 2.28
C ILE A 61 18.18 0.65 1.57
N GLY A 62 17.82 0.25 0.35
CA GLY A 62 16.80 0.92 -0.48
C GLY A 62 16.76 0.39 -1.91
N CYS A 63 15.93 0.99 -2.76
CA CYS A 63 15.96 0.75 -4.20
C CYS A 63 15.58 1.99 -5.01
N SER A 64 15.91 1.98 -6.31
CA SER A 64 15.42 2.98 -7.24
C SER A 64 14.17 2.49 -7.96
N LEU A 65 13.13 3.33 -8.06
CA LEU A 65 11.94 3.02 -8.84
C LEU A 65 12.02 3.60 -10.25
N THR A 66 11.67 2.80 -11.25
CA THR A 66 11.56 3.21 -12.65
C THR A 66 10.20 2.82 -13.18
N LEU A 67 9.45 3.78 -13.74
CA LEU A 67 8.16 3.48 -14.34
C LEU A 67 8.38 2.66 -15.63
N VAL A 68 7.75 1.48 -15.73
CA VAL A 68 7.85 0.63 -16.91
C VAL A 68 6.85 1.08 -17.96
N ASP A 69 7.32 1.24 -19.20
CA ASP A 69 6.62 1.92 -20.31
C ASP A 69 5.36 1.23 -20.86
N GLN A 70 4.83 0.18 -20.24
CA GLN A 70 3.63 -0.46 -20.77
C GLN A 70 2.37 0.33 -20.44
N ILE A 71 1.70 0.74 -21.51
CA ILE A 71 0.40 1.41 -21.50
C ILE A 71 -0.65 0.29 -21.52
N PHE A 72 -1.53 0.23 -20.52
CA PHE A 72 -2.86 -0.28 -20.78
C PHE A 72 -3.75 0.93 -21.08
N VAL A 73 -4.10 1.08 -22.36
CA VAL A 73 -5.07 2.07 -22.81
C VAL A 73 -6.41 1.56 -22.31
N SER A 74 -6.90 2.13 -21.21
CA SER A 74 -8.35 2.19 -21.02
C SER A 74 -8.90 2.80 -22.30
N THR A 75 -9.76 2.08 -23.01
CA THR A 75 -10.33 2.46 -24.32
C THR A 75 -11.10 3.79 -24.31
N ASN A 76 -11.24 4.43 -23.15
CA ASN A 76 -11.68 5.81 -23.02
C ASN A 76 -10.50 6.69 -22.66
N ASP A 77 -10.11 7.53 -23.62
CA ASP A 77 -9.23 8.69 -23.50
C ASP A 77 -9.52 9.45 -22.20
N ASN A 78 -8.71 9.24 -21.17
CA ASN A 78 -8.81 10.00 -19.93
C ASN A 78 -7.59 10.86 -19.76
N ARG A 79 -7.70 12.08 -20.29
CA ARG A 79 -6.72 13.16 -20.20
C ARG A 79 -6.13 13.33 -18.78
N LEU A 80 -6.90 13.09 -17.71
CA LEU A 80 -6.38 13.20 -16.33
C LEU A 80 -5.38 12.08 -15.99
N LEU A 81 -5.59 10.86 -16.47
CA LEU A 81 -4.64 9.75 -16.28
C LEU A 81 -3.37 9.99 -17.11
N GLU A 82 -3.51 10.53 -18.32
CA GLU A 82 -2.38 10.93 -19.16
C GLU A 82 -1.59 12.07 -18.52
N GLU A 83 -2.27 13.11 -18.01
CA GLU A 83 -1.64 14.21 -17.29
C GLU A 83 -0.94 13.72 -16.02
N TYR A 84 -1.55 12.79 -15.26
CA TYR A 84 -0.90 12.17 -14.11
C TYR A 84 0.34 11.36 -14.52
N ARG A 85 0.24 10.56 -15.59
CA ARG A 85 1.38 9.81 -16.14
C ARG A 85 2.50 10.76 -16.57
N MET A 86 2.17 11.81 -17.30
CA MET A 86 3.12 12.82 -17.74
C MET A 86 3.73 13.55 -16.55
N LYS A 87 2.98 13.80 -15.46
CA LYS A 87 3.58 14.28 -14.21
C LYS A 87 4.57 13.27 -13.64
N CYS A 88 4.22 11.98 -13.56
CA CYS A 88 5.12 10.93 -13.08
C CYS A 88 6.39 10.75 -13.94
N LEU A 89 6.31 11.01 -15.24
CA LEU A 89 7.43 10.94 -16.20
C LEU A 89 8.25 12.23 -16.29
N VAL A 90 7.60 13.40 -16.31
CA VAL A 90 8.18 14.73 -16.57
C VAL A 90 8.51 15.50 -15.28
N LYS A 91 7.69 15.37 -14.24
CA LYS A 91 7.89 16.02 -12.92
C LYS A 91 8.45 15.02 -11.90
N ASN A 92 9.75 15.11 -11.65
CA ASN A 92 10.30 15.15 -10.28
C ASN A 92 10.19 13.92 -9.34
N TYR A 93 10.35 12.69 -9.81
CA TYR A 93 10.93 11.65 -8.93
C TYR A 93 12.44 11.46 -9.11
N SER A 94 13.01 12.05 -10.16
CA SER A 94 14.45 12.19 -10.45
C SER A 94 15.28 12.89 -9.37
N PHE A 95 14.62 13.63 -8.46
CA PHE A 95 15.25 14.36 -7.36
C PHE A 95 14.91 13.80 -5.97
N ILE A 96 14.13 12.71 -5.88
CA ILE A 96 13.87 12.03 -4.61
C ILE A 96 15.10 11.17 -4.28
N GLY A 97 16.00 11.76 -3.50
CA GLY A 97 17.31 11.20 -3.15
C GLY A 97 18.19 12.23 -2.44
N ARG A 98 19.36 11.81 -1.91
CA ARG A 98 20.23 12.68 -1.09
C ARG A 98 20.87 13.85 -1.88
N LYS A 99 20.96 13.78 -3.22
CA LYS A 99 21.60 14.81 -4.08
C LYS A 99 20.96 14.89 -5.48
N LYS A 100 21.12 16.05 -6.13
CA LYS A 100 20.55 16.42 -7.45
C LYS A 100 20.90 15.49 -8.63
N ASN A 101 21.74 14.47 -8.45
CA ASN A 101 22.21 13.55 -9.52
C ASN A 101 22.28 12.07 -9.06
N GLU A 102 21.70 11.69 -7.91
CA GLU A 102 21.75 10.30 -7.39
C GLU A 102 20.53 9.43 -7.81
N GLY A 103 19.67 9.96 -8.68
CA GLY A 103 18.50 9.25 -9.22
C GLY A 103 17.41 8.95 -8.17
N ASN A 104 16.38 8.21 -8.60
CA ASN A 104 15.15 7.88 -7.87
C ASN A 104 15.37 6.96 -6.64
N PHE A 105 16.45 7.11 -5.87
CA PHE A 105 16.80 6.19 -4.78
C PHE A 105 15.98 6.43 -3.51
N ILE A 106 15.18 5.42 -3.15
CA ILE A 106 14.37 5.38 -1.95
C ILE A 106 15.07 4.51 -0.92
N GLY A 107 15.76 5.17 0.00
CA GLY A 107 16.24 4.57 1.23
C GLY A 107 15.29 4.80 2.40
N VAL A 108 15.60 4.16 3.53
CA VAL A 108 14.80 4.26 4.78
C VAL A 108 14.64 5.70 5.30
N LYS A 109 15.57 6.61 4.95
CA LYS A 109 15.53 8.02 5.36
C LYS A 109 15.12 8.99 4.23
N THR A 110 14.81 8.47 3.04
CA THR A 110 14.41 9.31 1.90
C THR A 110 13.05 9.96 2.19
N LYS A 111 12.93 11.26 1.95
CA LYS A 111 11.64 11.96 2.02
C LYS A 111 10.88 11.67 0.73
N VAL A 112 10.01 10.67 0.78
CA VAL A 112 9.13 10.27 -0.34
C VAL A 112 7.81 11.04 -0.38
N GLU A 113 7.51 11.79 0.68
CA GLU A 113 6.35 12.69 0.78
C GLU A 113 5.05 12.04 0.26
N ASN A 114 4.40 12.68 -0.71
CA ASN A 114 3.12 12.26 -1.26
C ASN A 114 3.23 11.19 -2.35
N TRP A 115 4.45 10.79 -2.74
CA TRP A 115 4.65 9.73 -3.71
C TRP A 115 4.23 8.37 -3.13
N PHE A 116 3.02 7.92 -3.49
CA PHE A 116 2.46 6.66 -2.98
C PHE A 116 3.35 5.47 -3.31
N ALA A 117 3.81 5.34 -4.55
CA ALA A 117 4.71 4.24 -4.92
C ALA A 117 6.04 4.32 -4.15
N GLY A 118 6.55 5.54 -3.92
CA GLY A 118 7.73 5.77 -3.09
C GLY A 118 7.56 5.33 -1.64
N ARG A 119 6.42 5.67 -1.01
CA ARG A 119 6.06 5.21 0.33
C ARG A 119 5.92 3.69 0.39
N ALA A 120 5.25 3.08 -0.59
CA ALA A 120 5.09 1.63 -0.64
C ALA A 120 6.45 0.93 -0.76
N ALA A 121 7.39 1.45 -1.55
CA ALA A 121 8.75 0.92 -1.63
C ALA A 121 9.55 1.11 -0.35
N GLN A 122 9.43 2.27 0.32
CA GLN A 122 10.14 2.57 1.56
C GLN A 122 9.65 1.74 2.74
N THR A 123 8.32 1.64 2.90
CA THR A 123 7.68 0.96 4.03
C THR A 123 7.52 -0.54 3.80
N GLY A 124 7.50 -0.95 2.54
CA GLY A 124 7.16 -2.30 2.13
C GLY A 124 5.73 -2.67 2.49
N VAL A 125 4.79 -1.71 2.45
CA VAL A 125 3.37 -1.91 2.78
C VAL A 125 2.51 -1.27 1.68
N ALA A 126 1.40 -1.92 1.33
CA ALA A 126 0.43 -1.36 0.41
C ALA A 126 -0.32 -0.15 1.03
N ASP A 127 -0.62 0.86 0.21
CA ASP A 127 -1.19 2.15 0.62
C ASP A 127 -2.25 2.60 -0.40
N HIS A 128 -3.17 3.48 -0.02
CA HIS A 128 -4.23 3.96 -0.91
C HIS A 128 -4.74 5.37 -0.60
N ARG A 129 -5.31 6.01 -1.63
CA ARG A 129 -6.00 7.30 -1.58
C ARG A 129 -7.47 7.10 -1.92
N THR A 130 -8.33 7.13 -0.90
CA THR A 130 -9.79 6.99 -1.02
C THR A 130 -10.49 8.34 -1.11
N ARG A 131 -11.81 8.33 -1.33
CA ARG A 131 -12.67 9.54 -1.34
C ARG A 131 -12.54 10.37 -0.06
N HIS A 132 -12.43 9.71 1.10
CA HIS A 132 -12.28 10.39 2.38
C HIS A 132 -10.95 11.14 2.53
N ALA A 133 -9.89 10.69 1.84
CA ALA A 133 -8.62 11.41 1.81
C ALA A 133 -8.71 12.69 0.97
N VAL A 134 -9.60 12.75 -0.03
CA VAL A 134 -9.77 13.91 -0.92
C VAL A 134 -10.66 15.00 -0.32
N LEU A 135 -11.66 14.62 0.49
CA LEU A 135 -12.61 15.55 1.11
C LEU A 135 -12.06 16.32 2.32
N ASN A 136 -10.89 15.94 2.85
CA ASN A 136 -10.21 16.70 3.91
C ASN A 136 -9.46 17.90 3.31
N HIS A 137 -10.22 18.93 2.93
CA HIS A 137 -9.79 20.18 2.28
C HIS A 137 -8.78 21.04 3.06
N GLY A 138 -8.38 20.65 4.28
CA GLY A 138 -7.37 21.36 5.09
C GLY A 138 -5.92 20.98 4.76
N ASN A 139 -5.71 19.92 3.98
CA ASN A 139 -4.38 19.43 3.66
C ASN A 139 -3.97 19.92 2.26
N GLN A 140 -2.83 20.61 2.16
CA GLN A 140 -2.18 21.10 0.91
C GLN A 140 -1.84 19.97 -0.11
N TYR A 141 -2.33 18.75 0.10
CA TYR A 141 -1.95 17.52 -0.58
C TYR A 141 -2.97 17.06 -1.64
N ALA A 142 -4.00 17.87 -1.93
CA ALA A 142 -5.05 17.53 -2.89
C ALA A 142 -4.56 17.48 -4.35
N ASP A 143 -3.47 18.19 -4.69
CA ASP A 143 -3.16 18.61 -6.06
C ASP A 143 -2.20 17.69 -6.86
N GLU A 144 -1.44 16.81 -6.19
CA GLU A 144 -0.44 15.98 -6.88
C GLU A 144 -1.07 14.90 -7.78
N ALA A 145 -2.06 14.18 -7.26
CA ALA A 145 -2.77 13.15 -8.02
C ALA A 145 -4.01 13.67 -8.74
N LEU A 146 -4.19 14.99 -8.94
CA LEU A 146 -5.32 15.55 -9.70
C LEU A 146 -6.72 15.10 -9.23
N GLY A 147 -6.87 14.83 -7.91
CA GLY A 147 -8.12 14.30 -7.37
C GLY A 147 -8.41 12.82 -7.70
N LEU A 148 -7.44 12.12 -8.32
CA LEU A 148 -7.53 10.70 -8.66
C LEU A 148 -7.49 9.83 -7.40
N GLY A 149 -8.14 8.67 -7.51
CA GLY A 149 -8.01 7.58 -6.56
C GLY A 149 -6.77 6.75 -6.83
N GLN A 150 -6.14 6.21 -5.78
CA GLN A 150 -4.90 5.46 -5.93
C GLN A 150 -4.87 4.25 -5.01
N LEU A 151 -4.34 3.13 -5.48
CA LEU A 151 -3.92 1.98 -4.69
C LEU A 151 -2.53 1.58 -5.14
N VAL A 152 -1.57 1.52 -4.21
CA VAL A 152 -0.22 1.04 -4.45
C VAL A 152 0.04 -0.26 -3.70
N VAL A 153 0.60 -1.24 -4.40
CA VAL A 153 0.80 -2.60 -3.90
C VAL A 153 2.26 -3.02 -4.15
N PRO A 154 3.09 -3.16 -3.11
CA PRO A 154 4.45 -3.63 -3.26
C PRO A 154 4.45 -5.12 -3.62
N VAL A 155 5.21 -5.48 -4.64
CA VAL A 155 5.28 -6.84 -5.18
C VAL A 155 6.59 -7.49 -4.78
N TYR A 156 6.50 -8.66 -4.16
CA TYR A 156 7.64 -9.44 -3.70
C TYR A 156 7.68 -10.80 -4.34
N TYR A 157 8.89 -11.35 -4.47
CA TYR A 157 9.10 -12.77 -4.69
C TYR A 157 9.85 -13.38 -3.50
N HIS A 158 9.63 -14.68 -3.30
CA HIS A 158 10.40 -15.45 -2.32
C HIS A 158 11.74 -15.84 -2.92
N SER A 159 12.82 -15.44 -2.27
CA SER A 159 14.17 -15.91 -2.57
C SER A 159 14.72 -16.70 -1.39
N SER A 160 15.85 -17.39 -1.57
CA SER A 160 16.56 -18.09 -0.49
C SER A 160 16.97 -17.18 0.68
N SER A 161 17.06 -15.87 0.45
CA SER A 161 17.40 -14.85 1.46
C SER A 161 16.18 -14.10 2.01
N GLY A 162 14.97 -14.61 1.74
CA GLY A 162 13.71 -14.00 2.14
C GLY A 162 13.01 -13.25 1.00
N LEU A 163 12.05 -12.38 1.37
CA LEU A 163 11.27 -11.59 0.42
C LEU A 163 12.13 -10.51 -0.23
N LYS A 164 12.11 -10.45 -1.57
CA LYS A 164 12.78 -9.41 -2.35
C LYS A 164 11.75 -8.59 -3.10
N LEU A 165 11.83 -7.26 -2.96
CA LEU A 165 10.94 -6.31 -3.63
C LEU A 165 11.26 -6.28 -5.13
N VAL A 166 10.26 -6.53 -5.96
CA VAL A 166 10.35 -6.49 -7.43
C VAL A 166 9.93 -5.13 -7.97
N GLY A 167 8.96 -4.51 -7.32
CA GLY A 167 8.39 -3.24 -7.77
C GLY A 167 7.06 -2.95 -7.10
N ILE A 168 6.40 -1.90 -7.57
CA ILE A 168 5.12 -1.42 -7.03
C ILE A 168 4.08 -1.40 -8.16
N ILE A 169 2.97 -2.12 -7.97
CA ILE A 169 1.77 -1.93 -8.81
C ILE A 169 1.08 -0.67 -8.32
N GLU A 170 0.73 0.24 -9.23
CA GLU A 170 -0.09 1.40 -8.92
C GLU A 170 -1.36 1.38 -9.79
N LEU A 171 -2.51 1.19 -9.13
CA LEU A 171 -3.83 1.32 -9.71
C LEU A 171 -4.33 2.74 -9.47
N VAL A 172 -4.61 3.47 -10.55
CA VAL A 172 -5.10 4.86 -10.49
C VAL A 172 -6.50 4.91 -11.07
N THR A 173 -7.45 5.43 -10.32
CA THR A 173 -8.84 5.56 -10.77
C THR A 173 -9.20 7.02 -10.94
N THR A 174 -9.99 7.31 -11.97
CA THR A 174 -10.42 8.68 -12.32
C THR A 174 -11.26 9.32 -11.23
N GLN A 175 -11.96 8.49 -10.46
CA GLN A 175 -12.65 8.88 -9.23
C GLN A 175 -12.14 8.04 -8.05
N PRO A 176 -11.84 8.64 -6.89
CA PRO A 176 -11.51 7.90 -5.68
C PRO A 176 -12.65 7.00 -5.20
N LYS A 177 -12.32 5.73 -4.94
CA LYS A 177 -13.24 4.78 -4.31
C LYS A 177 -13.37 5.06 -2.81
N GLU A 178 -14.46 4.60 -2.19
CA GLU A 178 -14.60 4.59 -0.73
C GLU A 178 -13.56 3.68 -0.08
N SER A 179 -13.32 2.51 -0.70
CA SER A 179 -12.33 1.53 -0.27
C SER A 179 -11.69 0.83 -1.47
N TYR A 180 -10.41 0.46 -1.32
CA TYR A 180 -9.67 -0.35 -2.29
C TYR A 180 -9.39 -1.77 -1.78
N VAL A 181 -10.05 -2.22 -0.70
CA VAL A 181 -9.81 -3.55 -0.11
C VAL A 181 -10.15 -4.67 -1.10
N ARG A 182 -11.25 -4.53 -1.86
CA ARG A 182 -11.64 -5.51 -2.90
C ARG A 182 -10.58 -5.56 -4.01
N ASP A 183 -10.16 -4.40 -4.52
CA ASP A 183 -9.10 -4.28 -5.53
C ASP A 183 -7.78 -4.90 -5.04
N PHE A 184 -7.37 -4.60 -3.80
CA PHE A 184 -6.17 -5.18 -3.18
C PHE A 184 -6.24 -6.70 -3.10
N ASN A 185 -7.37 -7.26 -2.62
CA ASN A 185 -7.53 -8.71 -2.50
C ASN A 185 -7.48 -9.40 -3.88
N GLN A 186 -8.04 -8.77 -4.92
CA GLN A 186 -7.95 -9.25 -6.30
C GLN A 186 -6.49 -9.25 -6.80
N ILE A 187 -5.76 -8.14 -6.59
CA ILE A 187 -4.33 -8.05 -6.91
C ILE A 187 -3.56 -9.15 -6.18
N GLN A 188 -3.82 -9.33 -4.89
CA GLN A 188 -3.13 -10.34 -4.09
C GLN A 188 -3.37 -11.77 -4.61
N ASN A 189 -4.58 -12.08 -5.08
CA ASN A 189 -4.87 -13.37 -5.69
C ASN A 189 -4.12 -13.56 -7.03
N LEU A 190 -4.06 -12.52 -7.87
CA LEU A 190 -3.26 -12.53 -9.11
C LEU A 190 -1.77 -12.74 -8.82
N LEU A 191 -1.22 -12.03 -7.82
CA LEU A 191 0.15 -12.20 -7.38
C LEU A 191 0.42 -13.64 -6.94
N LYS A 192 -0.46 -14.24 -6.12
CA LYS A 192 -0.33 -15.63 -5.65
C LYS A 192 -0.31 -16.62 -6.80
N MET A 193 -1.21 -16.48 -7.79
CA MET A 193 -1.23 -17.35 -8.97
C MET A 193 0.07 -17.26 -9.76
N ALA A 194 0.68 -16.08 -9.80
CA ALA A 194 1.99 -15.89 -10.39
C ALA A 194 3.15 -16.15 -9.42
N ASN A 195 2.98 -16.86 -8.29
CA ASN A 195 4.01 -17.15 -7.27
C ASN A 195 4.69 -15.91 -6.63
N LEU A 196 4.03 -14.76 -6.68
CA LEU A 196 4.43 -13.50 -6.06
C LEU A 196 3.60 -13.26 -4.79
N THR A 197 3.99 -12.28 -4.00
CA THR A 197 3.23 -11.88 -2.82
C THR A 197 3.26 -10.37 -2.64
N SER A 198 2.38 -9.88 -1.78
CA SER A 198 2.39 -8.52 -1.28
C SER A 198 2.15 -8.54 0.23
N THR A 199 2.65 -7.52 0.90
CA THR A 199 2.34 -7.25 2.30
C THR A 199 0.96 -6.60 2.39
N TYR A 200 0.12 -7.13 3.29
CA TYR A 200 -1.25 -6.65 3.44
C TYR A 200 -1.28 -5.16 3.82
N MET A 201 -2.25 -4.41 3.28
CA MET A 201 -2.44 -3.00 3.62
C MET A 201 -2.60 -2.85 5.12
N GLY A 202 -1.84 -1.97 5.74
CA GLY A 202 -1.87 -1.85 7.19
C GLY A 202 -1.11 -0.65 7.72
N LYS A 203 -1.23 -0.44 9.03
CA LYS A 203 -0.55 0.64 9.72
C LYS A 203 0.54 0.11 10.63
N THR A 204 1.67 0.80 10.65
CA THR A 204 2.66 0.55 11.70
C THR A 204 2.05 0.93 13.05
N ILE A 205 1.97 -0.02 13.97
CA ILE A 205 1.60 0.18 15.36
C ILE A 205 2.88 0.21 16.19
N LYS A 206 2.98 1.19 17.08
CA LYS A 206 4.04 1.30 18.08
C LYS A 206 3.42 1.13 19.46
N VAL A 207 3.71 0.03 20.15
CA VAL A 207 3.14 -0.26 21.47
C VAL A 207 4.22 -0.17 22.53
N LYS A 208 3.99 0.65 23.56
CA LYS A 208 4.80 0.73 24.78
C LYS A 208 4.25 -0.21 25.86
N TYR A 209 5.11 -0.81 26.66
CA TYR A 209 4.69 -1.54 27.85
C TYR A 209 5.69 -1.34 29.00
N GLY A 210 5.26 -0.61 30.04
CA GLY A 210 6.10 -0.27 31.20
C GLY A 210 7.48 0.27 30.82
N HIS A 211 8.52 -0.23 31.50
CA HIS A 211 9.92 0.09 31.22
C HIS A 211 10.56 -0.81 30.15
N LYS A 212 9.80 -1.70 29.51
CA LYS A 212 10.35 -2.75 28.62
C LYS A 212 10.65 -2.27 27.20
N GLY A 213 10.27 -1.04 26.88
CA GLY A 213 10.52 -0.41 25.59
C GLY A 213 9.31 -0.43 24.65
N ILE A 214 9.59 -0.17 23.37
CA ILE A 214 8.59 -0.01 22.31
C ILE A 214 8.73 -1.16 21.33
N VAL A 215 7.65 -1.87 21.07
CA VAL A 215 7.56 -2.83 19.95
C VAL A 215 6.89 -2.17 18.75
N LYS A 216 7.32 -2.55 17.55
CA LYS A 216 6.77 -2.05 16.30
C LYS A 216 6.35 -3.21 15.42
N PHE A 217 5.17 -3.11 14.81
CA PHE A 217 4.68 -4.09 13.85
C PHE A 217 3.61 -3.48 12.96
N THR A 218 3.40 -4.06 11.77
CA THR A 218 2.32 -3.65 10.88
C THR A 218 1.05 -4.41 11.27
N LEU A 219 -0.04 -3.67 11.46
CA LEU A 219 -1.37 -4.20 11.69
C LEU A 219 -2.22 -3.96 10.44
N PRO A 220 -2.82 -5.01 9.83
CA PRO A 220 -3.73 -4.87 8.69
C PRO A 220 -4.85 -3.84 8.93
N PHE A 221 -5.32 -3.12 7.91
CA PHE A 221 -6.46 -2.22 8.06
C PHE A 221 -7.77 -2.95 8.39
N SER A 222 -7.88 -4.22 8.00
CA SER A 222 -9.00 -5.11 8.36
C SER A 222 -8.88 -5.74 9.75
N ALA A 223 -7.77 -5.48 10.46
CA ALA A 223 -7.52 -6.09 11.75
C ALA A 223 -8.51 -5.61 12.81
N LYS A 224 -8.92 -6.53 13.68
CA LYS A 224 -9.74 -6.24 14.86
C LYS A 224 -8.86 -6.22 16.11
N LEU A 225 -9.44 -5.83 17.24
CA LEU A 225 -8.76 -5.81 18.54
C LEU A 225 -8.06 -7.14 18.87
N PRO A 226 -8.65 -8.34 18.62
CA PRO A 226 -7.96 -9.60 18.88
C PRO A 226 -6.66 -9.79 18.07
N ASP A 227 -6.61 -9.28 16.83
CA ASP A 227 -5.39 -9.34 16.02
C ASP A 227 -4.29 -8.46 16.59
N LEU A 228 -4.67 -7.25 17.06
CA LEU A 228 -3.76 -6.33 17.74
C LEU A 228 -3.26 -6.94 19.06
N GLU A 229 -4.14 -7.46 19.90
CA GLU A 229 -3.80 -8.12 21.17
C GLU A 229 -2.88 -9.33 20.96
N LYS A 230 -3.12 -10.13 19.92
CA LYS A 230 -2.26 -11.24 19.53
C LYS A 230 -0.85 -10.74 19.20
N GLN A 231 -0.71 -9.70 18.37
CA GLN A 231 0.59 -9.15 18.00
C GLN A 231 1.34 -8.55 19.21
N VAL A 232 0.62 -7.89 20.12
CA VAL A 232 1.16 -7.34 21.36
C VAL A 232 1.65 -8.46 22.29
N THR A 233 0.82 -9.47 22.51
CA THR A 233 1.10 -10.61 23.40
C THR A 233 2.25 -11.50 22.87
N MET A 234 2.36 -11.65 21.55
CA MET A 234 3.49 -12.36 20.95
C MET A 234 4.84 -11.69 21.23
N ARG A 235 4.86 -10.36 21.40
CA ARG A 235 6.10 -9.59 21.59
C ARG A 235 6.37 -9.26 23.06
N PHE A 236 5.32 -9.08 23.86
CA PHE A 236 5.39 -8.97 25.31
C PHE A 236 4.83 -10.25 25.93
N THR A 237 5.66 -11.29 26.00
CA THR A 237 5.24 -12.63 26.43
C THR A 237 4.63 -12.67 27.84
N GLU A 238 4.99 -11.72 28.71
CA GLU A 238 4.42 -11.56 30.06
C GLU A 238 2.95 -11.15 30.08
N LEU A 239 2.45 -10.60 28.98
CA LEU A 239 1.03 -10.26 28.87
C LEU A 239 0.16 -11.49 28.63
N LYS A 240 0.74 -12.65 28.24
CA LYS A 240 -0.02 -13.89 27.99
C LYS A 240 -0.86 -14.35 29.17
N SER A 241 -0.38 -14.13 30.39
CA SER A 241 -1.03 -14.56 31.64
C SER A 241 -1.73 -13.42 32.38
N LYS A 242 -1.84 -12.24 31.77
CA LYS A 242 -2.37 -11.03 32.41
C LYS A 242 -3.58 -10.50 31.66
N THR A 243 -4.55 -9.98 32.40
CA THR A 243 -5.58 -9.13 31.82
C THR A 243 -4.99 -7.74 31.58
N PHE A 244 -4.98 -7.31 30.33
CA PHE A 244 -4.48 -6.00 29.93
C PHE A 244 -5.44 -5.35 28.95
N CYS A 245 -5.28 -4.03 28.79
CA CYS A 245 -5.96 -3.25 27.78
C CYS A 245 -4.93 -2.45 26.99
N ILE A 246 -5.28 -2.08 25.76
CA ILE A 246 -4.44 -1.25 24.90
C ILE A 246 -5.08 0.13 24.86
N LYS A 247 -4.28 1.18 25.03
CA LYS A 247 -4.72 2.58 24.99
C LYS A 247 -3.90 3.33 23.96
N TYR A 248 -4.49 4.35 23.34
CA TYR A 248 -3.74 5.23 22.44
C TYR A 248 -2.80 6.13 23.24
N GLU A 249 -1.68 6.55 22.66
CA GLU A 249 -0.74 7.45 23.36
C GLU A 249 -1.22 8.91 23.35
N ASP A 250 -1.94 9.31 22.30
CA ASP A 250 -2.48 10.66 22.12
C ASP A 250 -3.80 10.92 22.85
N SER A 251 -4.45 9.86 23.34
CA SER A 251 -5.72 9.95 24.04
C SER A 251 -5.82 8.92 25.16
N ARG A 252 -6.55 9.24 26.24
CA ARG A 252 -6.76 8.28 27.34
C ARG A 252 -7.77 7.19 27.01
N TYR A 253 -8.21 7.08 25.75
CA TYR A 253 -9.22 6.11 25.34
C TYR A 253 -8.63 4.70 25.23
N THR A 254 -9.37 3.75 25.79
CA THR A 254 -9.11 2.33 25.59
C THR A 254 -9.48 1.93 24.17
N CYS A 255 -8.57 1.23 23.50
CA CYS A 255 -8.74 0.67 22.18
C CYS A 255 -9.88 -0.36 22.18
N ASN A 256 -10.80 -0.22 21.24
CA ASN A 256 -11.87 -1.16 20.94
C ASN A 256 -11.98 -1.32 19.42
N ASN A 257 -12.83 -2.22 18.92
CA ASN A 257 -12.92 -2.45 17.47
C ASN A 257 -13.31 -1.20 16.68
N GLN A 258 -14.30 -0.43 17.17
CA GLN A 258 -14.80 0.75 16.47
C GLN A 258 -13.75 1.85 16.37
N ASN A 259 -13.07 2.16 17.48
CA ASN A 259 -12.04 3.19 17.47
C ASN A 259 -10.74 2.72 16.79
N LEU A 260 -10.44 1.41 16.80
CA LEU A 260 -9.30 0.85 16.07
C LEU A 260 -9.50 0.99 14.56
N GLU A 261 -10.67 0.62 14.07
CA GLU A 261 -11.04 0.81 12.67
C GLU A 261 -10.98 2.29 12.27
N PHE A 262 -11.57 3.17 13.08
CA PHE A 262 -11.50 4.62 12.86
C PHE A 262 -10.06 5.13 12.84
N CYS A 263 -9.22 4.73 13.79
CA CYS A 263 -7.82 5.13 13.85
C CYS A 263 -7.01 4.59 12.68
N LEU A 264 -7.21 3.32 12.28
CA LEU A 264 -6.56 2.72 11.13
C LEU A 264 -6.91 3.50 9.86
N ASN A 265 -8.20 3.76 9.64
CA ASN A 265 -8.70 4.51 8.48
C ASN A 265 -8.23 5.98 8.47
N ASN A 266 -8.33 6.69 9.60
CA ASN A 266 -7.92 8.09 9.68
C ASN A 266 -6.42 8.30 9.68
N SER A 267 -5.65 7.32 10.12
CA SER A 267 -4.20 7.43 10.07
C SER A 267 -3.68 7.57 8.64
N ILE A 268 -4.43 7.06 7.65
CA ILE A 268 -4.15 7.23 6.22
C ILE A 268 -4.37 8.70 5.86
N SER A 269 -5.53 9.26 6.21
CA SER A 269 -5.90 10.66 5.97
C SER A 269 -4.95 11.67 6.64
N ASN A 270 -4.39 11.33 7.80
CA ASN A 270 -3.52 12.20 8.58
C ASN A 270 -2.02 12.05 8.24
N GLY A 271 -1.66 11.17 7.29
CA GLY A 271 -0.26 10.96 6.88
C GLY A 271 0.67 10.47 7.99
N THR A 272 0.11 9.97 9.11
CA THR A 272 0.93 9.50 10.23
C THR A 272 1.66 8.24 9.81
N THR A 273 2.95 8.12 10.10
CA THR A 273 3.69 6.89 9.74
C THR A 273 3.40 5.73 10.67
N ALA A 274 2.84 6.00 11.86
CA ALA A 274 2.48 4.99 12.83
C ALA A 274 1.38 5.47 13.79
N ILE A 275 0.55 4.53 14.26
CA ILE A 275 -0.34 4.73 15.42
C ILE A 275 0.43 4.34 16.68
N ARG A 276 0.39 5.20 17.69
CA ARG A 276 1.13 5.02 18.94
C ARG A 276 0.17 4.62 20.06
N MET A 277 0.55 3.60 20.81
CA MET A 277 -0.27 2.98 21.84
C MET A 277 0.58 2.56 23.03
N PHE A 278 -0.06 2.25 24.15
CA PHE A 278 0.55 1.57 25.28
C PHE A 278 -0.36 0.45 25.81
N ALA A 279 0.25 -0.63 26.26
CA ALA A 279 -0.42 -1.72 26.97
C ALA A 279 -0.43 -1.42 28.47
N ASP A 280 -1.60 -1.53 29.09
CA ASP A 280 -1.83 -1.26 30.51
C ASP A 280 -2.49 -2.46 31.18
N VAL A 281 -1.91 -2.93 32.28
CA VAL A 281 -2.35 -4.14 32.98
C VAL A 281 -3.31 -3.71 34.09
N ALA A 282 -4.44 -4.40 34.22
CA ALA A 282 -5.34 -4.16 35.34
C ALA A 282 -4.58 -4.41 36.66
N ARG A 283 -4.49 -3.38 37.51
CA ARG A 283 -4.00 -3.58 38.88
C ARG A 283 -5.04 -4.41 39.62
N LYS A 284 -4.61 -5.56 40.14
CA LYS A 284 -5.36 -6.27 41.19
C LYS A 284 -5.36 -5.43 42.45
#